data_AF-A0A662GZH8-F1
#
_entry.id   AF-A0A662GZH8-F1
#
_cell.length_a   1.000
_cell.length_b   1.000
_cell.length_c   1.000
_cell.angle_alpha   90.00
_cell.angle_beta   90.00
_cell.angle_gamma   90.00
#
_symmetry.space_group_name_H-M   'P 1'
#
loop_
_entity.id
_entity.type
_entity.pdbx_description
1 polymer ?
#
loop_
_entity_poly.entity_id
_entity_poly.type
_entity_poly.pdbx_seq_one_letter_code
_entity_poly.pdbx_strand_id
1 'polypeptide(L)'
;MTFIHAHASDDGTIRLYKRGRGAFLSAISDRQLIFCHLYQEKGRKLKLEEPLRLGDDVIRTVPLIPARASMDVAWNDKNVLKTLEAPSYTALKGFVEARLRNPGLIFFDLMPPLYLYCLKKRIKFFANYDKPSMLVFDIEALHPIGAFPKPERPEDKVICIAVAYGRLGDEPRIKSFSLADFKDEKGLVSAFENFIHERDPDIIATYSTFDIDFLLRRFGSLKIGFKGASPEARKAFIGRARKESLRVIIPGRNYVDLLSLVMGHPQRREADSLKLEDMAAFFGVSSRRVKPLMADEIVRLWKNRPEVVETYCEDDAAEAYGLANILLPVELQLSRMLLLPLDEVVTMSRYALMLRLITIRAHERGIAVPVLPRQAHEHYEG
;
A
#
# COMPACT_ATOMS: atom_id res chain seq x y z
N MET A 1 -9.18 21.50 -3.19
CA MET A 1 -8.43 20.35 -3.74
C MET A 1 -8.28 19.31 -2.66
N THR A 2 -8.47 18.04 -2.99
CA THR A 2 -8.41 16.90 -2.06
C THR A 2 -7.11 16.15 -2.26
N PHE A 3 -6.41 15.79 -1.18
CA PHE A 3 -5.25 14.89 -1.24
C PHE A 3 -5.73 13.47 -1.53
N ILE A 4 -5.20 12.82 -2.56
CA ILE A 4 -5.61 11.45 -2.92
C ILE A 4 -4.52 10.42 -2.65
N HIS A 5 -3.25 10.78 -2.79
CA HIS A 5 -2.13 9.86 -2.66
C HIS A 5 -0.86 10.63 -2.27
N ALA A 6 0.11 9.94 -1.69
CA ALA A 6 1.42 10.48 -1.39
C ALA A 6 2.43 9.35 -1.24
N HIS A 7 3.70 9.64 -1.53
CA HIS A 7 4.80 8.74 -1.16
C HIS A 7 6.02 9.54 -0.71
N ALA A 8 6.95 8.84 -0.06
CA ALA A 8 8.22 9.42 0.34
C ALA A 8 9.38 8.51 -0.07
N SER A 9 10.49 9.12 -0.46
CA SER A 9 11.79 8.45 -0.57
C SER A 9 12.50 8.39 0.78
N ASP A 10 13.53 7.53 0.84
CA ASP A 10 14.30 7.28 2.06
C ASP A 10 15.03 8.54 2.57
N ASP A 11 15.31 9.51 1.70
CA ASP A 11 15.97 10.79 1.99
C ASP A 11 15.02 11.90 2.49
N GLY A 12 13.73 11.55 2.64
CA GLY A 12 12.71 12.44 3.17
C GLY A 12 12.03 13.33 2.12
N THR A 13 12.31 13.16 0.82
CA THR A 13 11.53 13.84 -0.22
C THR A 13 10.09 13.31 -0.23
N ILE A 14 9.11 14.21 -0.13
CA ILE A 14 7.68 13.90 -0.13
C ILE A 14 7.08 14.32 -1.46
N ARG A 15 6.30 13.43 -2.08
CA ARG A 15 5.43 13.77 -3.22
C ARG A 15 3.98 13.61 -2.82
N LEU A 16 3.19 14.67 -2.92
CA LEU A 16 1.76 14.68 -2.61
C LEU A 16 0.98 14.88 -3.90
N TYR A 17 -0.13 14.14 -4.03
CA TYR A 17 -1.00 14.21 -5.19
C TYR A 17 -2.38 14.73 -4.79
N LYS A 18 -2.84 15.76 -5.51
CA LYS A 18 -4.08 16.49 -5.24
C LYS A 18 -5.00 16.47 -6.45
N ARG A 19 -6.30 16.29 -6.19
CA ARG A 19 -7.36 16.37 -7.18
C ARG A 19 -8.26 17.59 -6.95
N GLY A 20 -8.54 18.35 -8.00
CA GLY A 20 -9.60 19.37 -8.03
C GLY A 20 -10.93 18.76 -8.49
N ARG A 21 -12.08 19.41 -8.22
CA ARG A 21 -13.37 18.94 -8.75
C ARG A 21 -13.32 18.96 -10.28
N GLY A 22 -13.54 17.80 -10.91
CA GLY A 22 -13.48 17.66 -12.38
C GLY A 22 -12.11 17.90 -13.01
N ALA A 23 -11.05 17.98 -12.21
CA ALA A 23 -9.69 18.25 -12.69
C ALA A 23 -8.84 16.98 -12.70
N PHE A 24 -7.89 16.94 -13.63
CA PHE A 24 -6.80 15.97 -13.62
C PHE A 24 -5.96 16.07 -12.35
N LEU A 25 -5.28 14.98 -12.04
CA LEU A 25 -4.36 14.91 -10.92
C LEU A 25 -3.25 15.99 -11.03
N SER A 26 -2.85 16.54 -9.90
CA SER A 26 -1.71 17.45 -9.77
C SER A 26 -0.76 16.95 -8.68
N ALA A 27 0.52 17.32 -8.77
CA ALA A 27 1.52 16.90 -7.80
C ALA A 27 2.27 18.10 -7.21
N ILE A 28 2.62 18.01 -5.94
CA ILE A 28 3.52 18.94 -5.25
C ILE A 28 4.62 18.14 -4.54
N SER A 29 5.80 18.75 -4.47
CA SER A 29 6.95 18.18 -3.76
C SER A 29 7.27 19.01 -2.52
N ASP A 30 7.66 18.34 -1.45
CA ASP A 30 8.12 18.95 -0.20
C ASP A 30 9.20 18.05 0.41
N ARG A 31 9.76 18.44 1.56
CA ARG A 31 10.77 17.65 2.28
C ARG A 31 10.42 17.51 3.75
N GLN A 32 10.57 16.29 4.26
CA GLN A 32 10.50 15.98 5.68
C GLN A 32 11.88 15.63 6.19
N LEU A 33 12.41 16.45 7.12
CA LEU A 33 13.61 16.09 7.87
C LEU A 33 13.41 14.75 8.59
N ILE A 34 14.44 13.91 8.52
CA ILE A 34 14.47 12.59 9.14
C ILE A 34 15.13 12.72 10.50
N PHE A 35 14.36 12.48 11.54
CA PHE A 35 14.86 12.49 12.91
C PHE A 35 14.05 11.59 13.83
N CYS A 36 14.62 11.29 14.98
CA CYS A 36 13.91 10.82 16.17
C CYS A 36 14.40 11.60 17.40
N HIS A 37 13.77 11.39 18.55
CA HIS A 37 14.27 11.95 19.80
C HIS A 37 14.97 10.88 20.63
N LEU A 38 16.04 11.27 21.32
CA LEU A 38 16.85 10.41 22.16
C LEU A 38 16.91 11.01 23.57
N TYR A 39 16.44 10.26 24.55
CA TYR A 39 16.56 10.56 25.96
C TYR A 39 17.71 9.75 26.57
N GLN A 40 18.64 10.46 27.20
CA GLN A 40 19.86 9.89 27.79
C GLN A 40 20.39 10.75 28.94
N GLU A 41 21.33 10.21 29.71
CA GLU A 41 22.06 10.97 30.74
C GLU A 41 22.82 12.17 30.16
N LYS A 42 22.80 13.29 30.88
CA LYS A 42 23.51 14.51 30.54
C LYS A 42 25.01 14.24 30.49
N GLY A 43 25.68 14.71 29.45
CA GLY A 43 27.11 14.48 29.23
C GLY A 43 27.47 13.11 28.64
N ARG A 44 26.51 12.19 28.49
CA ARG A 44 26.76 10.91 27.79
C ARG A 44 27.16 11.16 26.34
N LYS A 45 28.38 10.75 26.00
CA LYS A 45 28.88 10.74 24.62
C LYS A 45 28.38 9.49 23.92
N LEU A 46 27.90 9.68 22.69
CA LEU A 46 27.41 8.59 21.85
C LEU A 46 28.28 8.51 20.61
N LYS A 47 28.79 7.31 20.31
CA LYS A 47 29.55 7.09 19.07
C LYS A 47 28.56 7.11 17.91
N LEU A 48 28.56 8.21 17.17
CA LEU A 48 27.82 8.36 15.92
C LEU A 48 28.75 8.02 14.77
N GLU A 49 28.23 7.23 13.83
CA GLU A 49 28.85 7.06 12.52
C GLU A 49 28.25 8.13 11.60
N GLU A 50 29.08 8.77 10.78
CA GLU A 50 28.55 9.64 9.73
C GLU A 50 27.58 8.84 8.86
N PRO A 51 26.48 9.46 8.38
CA PRO A 51 26.12 10.87 8.46
C PRO A 51 25.14 11.27 9.58
N LEU A 52 25.02 10.48 10.66
CA LEU A 52 24.13 10.80 11.78
C LEU A 52 24.62 12.03 12.55
N ARG A 53 23.69 12.92 12.92
CA ARG A 53 24.00 14.16 13.65
C ARG A 53 23.11 14.29 14.88
N LEU A 54 23.69 14.74 15.99
CA LEU A 54 22.96 15.02 17.21
C LEU A 54 22.80 16.53 17.33
N GLY A 55 21.56 17.00 17.37
CA GLY A 55 21.23 18.40 17.62
C GLY A 55 21.40 18.79 19.10
N ASP A 56 21.23 20.08 19.38
CA ASP A 56 21.38 20.67 20.71
C ASP A 56 20.42 20.09 21.76
N ASP A 57 20.77 20.28 23.03
CA ASP A 57 19.94 19.89 24.18
C ASP A 57 18.63 20.68 24.15
N VAL A 58 17.50 20.00 23.92
CA VAL A 58 16.18 20.63 24.01
C VAL A 58 15.51 20.15 25.29
N ILE A 59 15.43 21.03 26.29
CA ILE A 59 14.59 20.76 27.47
C ILE A 59 13.13 20.93 27.03
N ARG A 60 12.46 19.83 26.73
CA ARG A 60 11.00 19.80 26.56
C ARG A 60 10.39 18.93 27.64
N THR A 61 9.49 19.50 28.43
CA THR A 61 8.58 18.72 29.26
C THR A 61 7.63 17.99 28.31
N VAL A 62 7.87 16.70 28.10
CA VAL A 62 6.99 15.84 27.31
C VAL A 62 6.29 14.91 28.30
N PRO A 63 4.94 14.99 28.44
CA PRO A 63 4.23 14.03 29.26
C PRO A 63 4.44 12.63 28.67
N LEU A 64 4.98 11.70 29.45
CA LEU A 64 5.21 10.31 29.06
C LEU A 64 3.99 9.47 29.48
N ILE A 65 3.64 8.42 28.73
CA ILE A 65 2.71 7.38 29.21
C ILE A 65 3.56 6.25 29.83
N PRO A 66 3.65 6.13 31.16
CA PRO A 66 4.43 5.11 31.85
C PRO A 66 3.60 3.83 31.92
N ALA A 67 3.38 3.15 30.80
CA ALA A 67 2.62 1.91 30.79
C ALA A 67 3.41 0.81 30.08
N ARG A 68 4.40 0.25 30.81
CA ARG A 68 4.88 -1.16 30.77
C ARG A 68 6.38 -1.36 31.00
N ALA A 69 7.18 -0.32 30.98
CA ALA A 69 8.50 -0.42 31.57
C ALA A 69 8.40 0.07 33.01
N SER A 70 9.17 -0.54 33.92
CA SER A 70 9.58 0.03 35.20
C SER A 70 10.41 1.31 34.98
N MET A 71 9.84 2.22 34.21
CA MET A 71 10.35 3.48 33.75
C MET A 71 9.57 4.53 34.55
N ASP A 72 9.89 4.58 35.83
CA ASP A 72 9.89 5.86 36.52
C ASP A 72 11.00 6.69 35.87
N VAL A 73 10.74 7.18 34.65
CA VAL A 73 11.49 8.32 34.11
C VAL A 73 10.98 9.52 34.90
N ALA A 74 11.34 9.56 36.19
CA ALA A 74 11.43 10.80 36.90
C ALA A 74 12.37 11.64 36.05
N TRP A 75 11.85 12.72 35.47
CA TRP A 75 12.67 13.79 34.93
C TRP A 75 13.49 14.33 36.08
N ASN A 76 14.60 13.67 36.36
CA ASN A 76 15.65 14.19 37.20
C ASN A 76 16.51 15.06 36.29
N ASP A 77 17.03 16.19 36.80
CA ASP A 77 17.87 17.13 36.04
C ASP A 77 19.19 16.51 35.52
N LYS A 78 19.34 15.18 35.63
CA LYS A 78 20.48 14.38 35.19
C LYS A 78 20.32 13.88 33.75
N ASN A 79 19.13 13.93 33.15
CA ASN A 79 18.89 13.46 31.78
C ASN A 79 18.49 14.59 30.82
N VAL A 80 18.78 14.40 29.53
CA VAL A 80 18.47 15.35 28.46
C VAL A 80 17.77 14.66 27.29
N LEU A 81 16.87 15.40 26.63
CA LEU A 81 16.26 14.99 25.37
C LEU A 81 16.99 15.68 24.21
N LYS A 82 17.50 14.88 23.28
CA LYS A 82 18.21 15.33 22.08
C LYS A 82 17.45 14.93 20.82
N THR A 83 17.69 15.66 19.74
CA THR A 83 17.20 15.27 18.41
C THR A 83 18.32 14.59 17.63
N LEU A 84 18.06 13.37 17.19
CA LEU A 84 18.99 12.62 16.34
C LEU A 84 18.50 12.71 14.90
N GLU A 85 19.29 13.34 14.05
CA GLU A 85 19.00 13.54 12.64
C GLU A 85 19.84 12.59 11.78
N ALA A 86 19.30 12.20 10.63
CA ALA A 86 20.01 11.42 9.61
C ALA A 86 19.60 11.91 8.21
N PRO A 87 20.41 11.68 7.17
CA PRO A 87 20.00 11.96 5.80
C PRO A 87 19.12 10.88 5.19
N SER A 88 18.94 9.75 5.87
CA SER A 88 18.24 8.55 5.39
C SER A 88 17.44 7.92 6.53
N TYR A 89 16.17 7.58 6.28
CA TYR A 89 15.32 6.91 7.27
C TYR A 89 15.84 5.50 7.58
N THR A 90 16.32 4.79 6.56
CA THR A 90 16.94 3.46 6.73
C THR A 90 18.16 3.53 7.66
N ALA A 91 19.04 4.52 7.50
CA ALA A 91 20.18 4.72 8.39
C ALA A 91 19.75 5.02 9.83
N LEU A 92 18.80 5.95 10.02
CA LEU A 92 18.28 6.29 11.34
C LEU A 92 17.65 5.07 12.03
N LYS A 93 16.81 4.35 11.30
CA LYS A 93 16.12 3.16 11.80
C LYS A 93 17.11 2.09 12.22
N GLY A 94 18.10 1.76 11.38
CA GLY A 94 19.12 0.77 11.71
C GLY A 94 19.94 1.15 12.95
N PHE A 95 20.27 2.44 13.08
CA PHE A 95 20.98 2.95 14.25
C PHE A 95 20.18 2.77 15.55
N VAL A 96 18.89 3.10 15.53
CA VAL A 96 17.98 2.98 16.67
C VAL A 96 17.77 1.52 17.02
N GLU A 97 17.42 0.66 16.05
CA GLU A 97 17.13 -0.76 16.27
C GLU A 97 18.32 -1.50 16.90
N ALA A 98 19.56 -1.16 16.52
CA ALA A 98 20.77 -1.72 17.10
C ALA A 98 20.97 -1.35 18.60
N ARG A 99 20.24 -0.35 19.11
CA ARG A 99 20.42 0.23 20.46
C ARG A 99 19.18 0.19 21.34
N LEU A 100 18.05 -0.34 20.87
CA LEU A 100 16.78 -0.41 21.62
C LEU A 100 16.86 -1.21 22.94
N ARG A 101 17.88 -2.06 23.10
CA ARG A 101 18.10 -2.85 24.33
C ARG A 101 19.05 -2.17 25.32
N ASN A 102 19.59 -0.98 25.00
CA ASN A 102 20.46 -0.27 25.92
C ASN A 102 19.61 0.46 26.96
N PRO A 103 19.70 0.10 28.26
CA PRO A 103 18.81 0.66 29.28
C PRO A 103 19.02 2.17 29.53
N GLY A 104 20.16 2.73 29.12
CA GLY A 104 20.44 4.16 29.26
C GLY A 104 20.09 5.01 28.04
N LEU A 105 19.46 4.43 27.01
CA LEU A 105 19.03 5.12 25.80
C LEU A 105 17.56 4.82 25.54
N ILE A 106 16.73 5.87 25.50
CA ILE A 106 15.32 5.72 25.16
C ILE A 106 15.05 6.57 23.92
N PHE A 107 14.50 5.95 22.89
CA PHE A 107 14.17 6.62 21.64
C PHE A 107 12.68 6.92 21.57
N PHE A 108 12.32 8.03 20.94
CA PHE A 108 10.94 8.44 20.71
C PHE A 108 10.73 8.88 19.27
N ASP A 109 9.50 8.74 18.78
CA ASP A 109 9.03 9.29 17.51
C ASP A 109 9.84 8.89 16.27
N LEU A 110 10.44 7.69 16.27
CA LEU A 110 11.00 7.11 15.05
C LEU A 110 9.85 6.75 14.10
N MET A 111 9.63 7.59 13.08
CA MET A 111 8.56 7.42 12.10
C MET A 111 9.09 7.55 10.67
N PRO A 112 8.54 6.80 9.70
CA PRO A 112 8.83 7.04 8.29
C PRO A 112 8.55 8.50 7.90
N PRO A 113 9.31 9.10 6.96
CA PRO A 113 9.16 10.52 6.61
C PRO A 113 7.74 10.88 6.21
N LEU A 114 7.09 10.06 5.38
CA LEU A 114 5.70 10.27 4.99
C LEU A 114 4.75 10.37 6.20
N TYR A 115 4.96 9.50 7.19
CA TYR A 115 4.06 9.34 8.34
C TYR A 115 4.17 10.54 9.27
N LEU A 116 5.40 11.01 9.50
CA LEU A 116 5.67 12.22 10.28
C LEU A 116 5.15 13.47 9.56
N TYR A 117 5.39 13.56 8.24
CA TYR A 117 4.94 14.67 7.42
C TYR A 117 3.41 14.81 7.45
N CYS A 118 2.68 13.73 7.19
CA CYS A 118 1.22 13.74 7.19
C CYS A 118 0.63 14.04 8.57
N LEU A 119 1.29 13.57 9.64
CA LEU A 119 0.92 13.88 11.03
C LEU A 119 1.09 15.39 11.31
N LYS A 120 2.26 15.96 11.05
CA LYS A 120 2.57 17.38 11.28
C LYS A 120 1.67 18.32 10.48
N LYS A 121 1.42 17.99 9.21
CA LYS A 121 0.60 18.79 8.30
C LYS A 121 -0.90 18.46 8.39
N ARG A 122 -1.29 17.48 9.21
CA ARG A 122 -2.67 17.00 9.38
C ARG A 122 -3.36 16.66 8.04
N ILE A 123 -2.63 15.96 7.16
CA ILE A 123 -3.13 15.62 5.83
C ILE A 123 -4.18 14.52 5.93
N LYS A 124 -5.43 14.89 5.66
CA LYS A 124 -6.55 13.95 5.51
C LYS A 124 -6.71 13.59 4.03
N PHE A 125 -6.33 12.37 3.69
CA PHE A 125 -6.56 11.82 2.34
C PHE A 125 -8.05 11.59 2.12
N PHE A 126 -8.53 11.79 0.90
CA PHE A 126 -9.94 11.63 0.51
C PHE A 126 -10.94 12.43 1.36
N ALA A 127 -10.52 13.52 2.01
CA ALA A 127 -11.42 14.36 2.82
C ALA A 127 -12.60 14.88 1.96
N ASN A 128 -13.82 14.56 2.40
CA ASN A 128 -15.08 14.89 1.70
C ASN A 128 -15.13 14.37 0.24
N TYR A 129 -14.48 13.24 -0.02
CA TYR A 129 -14.40 12.60 -1.33
C TYR A 129 -14.67 11.09 -1.18
N ASP A 130 -15.95 10.74 -1.02
CA ASP A 130 -16.41 9.40 -0.62
C ASP A 130 -16.49 8.38 -1.75
N LYS A 131 -16.61 8.86 -2.99
CA LYS A 131 -16.67 8.02 -4.19
C LYS A 131 -15.48 8.32 -5.11
N PRO A 132 -14.23 7.96 -4.73
CA PRO A 132 -13.09 8.11 -5.62
C PRO A 132 -13.29 7.30 -6.91
N SER A 133 -12.68 7.75 -8.02
CA SER A 133 -12.67 6.94 -9.24
C SER A 133 -11.80 5.71 -9.04
N MET A 134 -12.25 4.58 -9.55
CA MET A 134 -11.59 3.29 -9.38
C MET A 134 -11.55 2.56 -10.71
N LEU A 135 -10.46 1.84 -10.92
CA LEU A 135 -10.24 0.94 -12.02
C LEU A 135 -9.68 -0.37 -11.47
N VAL A 136 -10.39 -1.47 -11.71
CA VAL A 136 -9.97 -2.82 -11.36
C VAL A 136 -9.68 -3.55 -12.66
N PHE A 137 -8.54 -4.24 -12.75
CA PHE A 137 -8.19 -4.97 -13.96
C PHE A 137 -7.72 -6.39 -13.64
N ASP A 138 -7.83 -7.23 -14.66
CA ASP A 138 -7.45 -8.64 -14.69
C ASP A 138 -6.78 -8.94 -16.03
N ILE A 139 -5.89 -9.94 -16.08
CA ILE A 139 -5.23 -10.38 -17.32
C ILE A 139 -5.38 -11.88 -17.56
N GLU A 140 -5.47 -12.24 -18.84
CA GLU A 140 -5.33 -13.61 -19.29
C GLU A 140 -4.05 -13.80 -20.09
N ALA A 141 -3.36 -14.91 -19.84
CA ALA A 141 -2.11 -15.24 -20.51
C ALA A 141 -2.05 -16.68 -20.99
N LEU A 142 -1.45 -16.89 -22.15
CA LEU A 142 -1.09 -18.21 -22.63
C LEU A 142 -0.03 -18.85 -21.75
N HIS A 143 0.03 -20.18 -21.79
CA HIS A 143 1.04 -20.99 -21.15
C HIS A 143 1.05 -22.40 -21.75
N PRO A 144 2.13 -23.19 -21.57
CA PRO A 144 2.12 -24.61 -21.88
C PRO A 144 1.11 -25.35 -21.01
N ILE A 145 0.43 -26.36 -21.58
CA ILE A 145 -0.54 -27.20 -20.85
C ILE A 145 0.11 -27.81 -19.59
N GLY A 146 -0.57 -27.70 -18.45
CA GLY A 146 -0.10 -28.16 -17.15
C GLY A 146 0.93 -27.25 -16.47
N ALA A 147 1.16 -26.04 -17.00
CA ALA A 147 2.03 -25.04 -16.40
C ALA A 147 1.24 -23.81 -15.92
N PHE A 148 1.94 -22.92 -15.21
CA PHE A 148 1.44 -21.58 -14.89
C PHE A 148 2.16 -20.56 -15.79
N PRO A 149 1.50 -19.48 -16.23
CA PRO A 149 2.10 -18.45 -17.07
C PRO A 149 3.32 -17.80 -16.40
N LYS A 150 4.38 -17.58 -17.18
CA LYS A 150 5.62 -16.92 -16.74
C LYS A 150 5.96 -15.74 -17.64
N PRO A 151 6.18 -14.54 -17.08
CA PRO A 151 6.41 -13.35 -17.89
C PRO A 151 7.70 -13.43 -18.73
N GLU A 152 8.68 -14.25 -18.31
CA GLU A 152 9.95 -14.44 -19.02
C GLU A 152 9.84 -15.38 -20.24
N ARG A 153 8.74 -16.13 -20.37
CA ARG A 153 8.51 -17.02 -21.52
C ARG A 153 7.90 -16.23 -22.69
N PRO A 154 8.55 -16.20 -23.86
CA PRO A 154 8.02 -15.46 -25.01
C PRO A 154 6.63 -15.92 -25.47
N GLU A 155 6.35 -17.22 -25.35
CA GLU A 155 5.09 -17.86 -25.74
C GLU A 155 3.93 -17.63 -24.77
N ASP A 156 4.23 -17.25 -23.51
CA ASP A 156 3.24 -16.98 -22.47
C ASP A 156 2.68 -15.56 -22.63
N LYS A 157 2.07 -15.31 -23.80
CA LYS A 157 1.57 -13.99 -24.21
C LYS A 157 0.34 -13.59 -23.40
N VAL A 158 0.28 -12.32 -23.02
CA VAL A 158 -0.97 -11.68 -22.56
C VAL A 158 -1.92 -11.63 -23.74
N ILE A 159 -3.07 -12.28 -23.60
CA ILE A 159 -4.10 -12.41 -24.64
C ILE A 159 -5.33 -11.54 -24.38
N CYS A 160 -5.61 -11.23 -23.12
CA CYS A 160 -6.69 -10.33 -22.75
C CYS A 160 -6.26 -9.46 -21.56
N ILE A 161 -6.68 -8.20 -21.57
CA ILE A 161 -6.73 -7.37 -20.36
C ILE A 161 -8.15 -6.82 -20.27
N ALA A 162 -8.84 -7.13 -19.18
CA ALA A 162 -10.15 -6.58 -18.90
C ALA A 162 -10.11 -5.57 -17.77
N VAL A 163 -10.99 -4.58 -17.85
CA VAL A 163 -11.04 -3.46 -16.93
C VAL A 163 -12.48 -3.15 -16.54
N ALA A 164 -12.75 -3.19 -15.24
CA ALA A 164 -13.95 -2.64 -14.63
C ALA A 164 -13.64 -1.26 -14.03
N TYR A 165 -14.39 -0.23 -14.41
CA TYR A 165 -14.08 1.15 -14.02
C TYR A 165 -15.34 1.97 -13.74
N GLY A 166 -15.23 2.88 -12.77
CA GLY A 166 -16.35 3.67 -12.28
C GLY A 166 -15.96 4.50 -11.07
N ARG A 167 -16.94 4.86 -10.24
CA ARG A 167 -16.68 5.44 -8.92
C ARG A 167 -17.04 4.41 -7.86
N LEU A 168 -16.30 4.41 -6.75
CA LEU A 168 -16.57 3.49 -5.65
C LEU A 168 -18.05 3.54 -5.23
N GLY A 169 -18.68 2.36 -5.16
CA GLY A 169 -20.08 2.16 -4.80
C GLY A 169 -21.08 2.30 -5.95
N ASP A 170 -20.62 2.58 -7.17
CA ASP A 170 -21.47 2.58 -8.37
C ASP A 170 -21.30 1.25 -9.15
N GLU A 171 -22.21 0.96 -10.07
CA GLU A 171 -22.06 -0.14 -11.03
C GLU A 171 -20.89 0.12 -11.98
N PRO A 172 -20.01 -0.86 -12.24
CA PRO A 172 -18.86 -0.66 -13.12
C PRO A 172 -19.30 -0.58 -14.58
N ARG A 173 -18.51 0.15 -15.36
CA ARG A 173 -18.43 -0.05 -16.81
C ARG A 173 -17.29 -1.01 -17.10
N ILE A 174 -17.43 -1.82 -18.13
CA ILE A 174 -16.44 -2.81 -18.53
C ILE A 174 -15.79 -2.41 -19.86
N LYS A 175 -14.48 -2.65 -19.99
CA LYS A 175 -13.74 -2.55 -21.25
C LYS A 175 -12.65 -3.63 -21.27
N SER A 176 -12.63 -4.41 -22.34
CA SER A 176 -11.60 -5.41 -22.62
C SER A 176 -10.72 -4.99 -23.80
N PHE A 177 -9.48 -5.51 -23.81
CA PHE A 177 -8.48 -5.39 -24.87
C PHE A 177 -8.01 -6.80 -25.23
N SER A 178 -8.39 -7.26 -26.43
CA SER A 178 -8.06 -8.61 -26.91
C SER A 178 -6.83 -8.57 -27.81
N LEU A 179 -5.89 -9.50 -27.64
CA LEU A 179 -4.71 -9.60 -28.52
C LEU A 179 -5.11 -9.86 -29.98
N ALA A 180 -6.30 -10.41 -30.22
CA ALA A 180 -6.85 -10.55 -31.58
C ALA A 180 -7.00 -9.20 -32.31
N ASP A 181 -7.19 -8.10 -31.57
CA ASP A 181 -7.36 -6.74 -32.12
C ASP A 181 -6.04 -5.99 -32.33
N PHE A 182 -4.91 -6.58 -31.93
CA PHE A 182 -3.60 -5.93 -31.98
C PHE A 182 -2.57 -6.77 -32.72
N LYS A 183 -1.61 -6.09 -33.37
CA LYS A 183 -0.50 -6.76 -34.05
C LYS A 183 0.38 -7.57 -33.09
N ASP A 184 0.56 -7.05 -31.87
CA ASP A 184 1.41 -7.62 -30.85
C ASP A 184 0.96 -7.16 -29.45
N GLU A 185 1.55 -7.75 -28.41
CA GLU A 185 1.22 -7.43 -27.02
C GLU A 185 1.58 -6.00 -26.64
N LYS A 186 2.57 -5.40 -27.31
CA LYS A 186 2.95 -4.01 -27.07
C LYS A 186 1.82 -3.08 -27.49
N GLY A 187 1.15 -3.35 -28.61
CA GLY A 187 -0.06 -2.66 -29.05
C GLY A 187 -1.19 -2.77 -28.03
N LEU A 188 -1.45 -3.99 -27.53
CA LEU A 188 -2.46 -4.26 -26.51
C LEU A 188 -2.18 -3.46 -25.23
N VAL A 189 -0.97 -3.57 -24.67
CA VAL A 189 -0.61 -2.88 -23.42
C VAL A 189 -0.60 -1.37 -23.60
N SER A 190 -0.17 -0.86 -24.76
CA SER A 190 -0.24 0.59 -25.05
C SER A 190 -1.68 1.09 -25.04
N ALA A 191 -2.64 0.31 -25.57
CA ALA A 191 -4.06 0.67 -25.52
C ALA A 191 -4.59 0.70 -24.08
N PHE A 192 -4.20 -0.27 -23.25
CA PHE A 192 -4.53 -0.30 -21.83
C PHE A 192 -3.94 0.89 -21.05
N GLU A 193 -2.65 1.22 -21.26
CA GLU A 193 -2.00 2.39 -20.66
C GLU A 193 -2.70 3.70 -21.04
N ASN A 194 -3.02 3.86 -22.32
CA ASN A 194 -3.76 5.03 -22.82
C ASN A 194 -5.15 5.14 -22.18
N PHE A 195 -5.84 4.02 -22.02
CA PHE A 195 -7.14 4.00 -21.35
C PHE A 195 -7.05 4.41 -19.88
N ILE A 196 -6.04 3.95 -19.13
CA ILE A 196 -5.81 4.41 -17.75
C ILE A 196 -5.53 5.93 -17.72
N HIS A 197 -4.78 6.46 -18.67
CA HIS A 197 -4.54 7.89 -18.78
C HIS A 197 -5.81 8.69 -19.09
N GLU A 198 -6.67 8.20 -19.97
CA GLU A 198 -7.96 8.82 -20.29
C GLU A 198 -8.89 8.83 -19.06
N ARG A 199 -8.97 7.70 -18.34
CA ARG A 199 -9.88 7.56 -17.18
C ARG A 199 -9.37 8.20 -15.91
N ASP A 200 -8.06 8.36 -15.79
CA ASP A 200 -7.37 9.00 -14.66
C ASP A 200 -7.87 8.52 -13.27
N PRO A 201 -7.89 7.19 -12.97
CA PRO A 201 -8.50 6.65 -11.75
C PRO A 201 -7.74 7.05 -10.47
N ASP A 202 -8.42 7.26 -9.35
CA ASP A 202 -7.76 7.53 -8.06
C ASP A 202 -7.20 6.25 -7.41
N ILE A 203 -7.87 5.12 -7.67
CA ILE A 203 -7.56 3.79 -7.16
C ILE A 203 -7.39 2.84 -8.35
N ILE A 204 -6.30 2.07 -8.35
CA ILE A 204 -6.09 0.94 -9.25
C ILE A 204 -6.06 -0.33 -8.40
N ALA A 205 -6.81 -1.36 -8.76
CA ALA A 205 -6.82 -2.61 -8.02
C ALA A 205 -6.77 -3.83 -8.93
N THR A 206 -6.38 -4.96 -8.35
CA THR A 206 -6.38 -6.30 -8.95
C THR A 206 -6.77 -7.31 -7.87
N TYR A 207 -7.16 -8.53 -8.26
CA TYR A 207 -7.43 -9.61 -7.30
C TYR A 207 -6.21 -10.52 -7.18
N SER A 208 -5.23 -10.12 -6.37
CA SER A 208 -3.82 -10.58 -6.32
C SER A 208 -2.88 -9.62 -7.02
N THR A 209 -1.62 -9.56 -6.57
CA THR A 209 -0.56 -8.78 -7.23
C THR A 209 -0.03 -9.44 -8.50
N PHE A 210 -0.54 -10.62 -8.88
CA PHE A 210 -0.05 -11.39 -10.02
C PHE A 210 -0.08 -10.57 -11.31
N ASP A 211 -1.22 -9.97 -11.65
CA ASP A 211 -1.46 -9.27 -12.92
C ASP A 211 -0.46 -8.13 -13.14
N ILE A 212 -0.35 -7.25 -12.13
CA ILE A 212 0.55 -6.10 -12.20
C ILE A 212 2.02 -6.52 -12.19
N ASP A 213 2.39 -7.55 -11.42
CA ASP A 213 3.76 -8.08 -11.40
C ASP A 213 4.12 -8.74 -12.74
N PHE A 214 3.20 -9.51 -13.31
CA PHE A 214 3.37 -10.16 -14.61
C PHE A 214 3.61 -9.12 -15.70
N LEU A 215 2.75 -8.10 -15.79
CA LEU A 215 2.90 -7.03 -16.76
C LEU A 215 4.21 -6.24 -16.55
N LEU A 216 4.57 -5.90 -15.31
CA LEU A 216 5.82 -5.18 -15.03
C LEU A 216 7.06 -5.98 -15.44
N ARG A 217 7.08 -7.29 -15.15
CA ARG A 217 8.21 -8.16 -15.53
C ARG A 217 8.28 -8.40 -17.03
N ARG A 218 7.13 -8.55 -17.69
CA ARG A 218 7.05 -8.81 -19.12
C ARG A 218 7.46 -7.61 -19.97
N PHE A 219 7.01 -6.41 -19.60
CA PHE A 219 7.21 -5.19 -20.39
C PHE A 219 8.32 -4.27 -19.85
N GLY A 220 8.83 -4.55 -18.65
CA GLY A 220 9.88 -3.76 -17.97
C GLY A 220 9.39 -2.43 -17.37
N SER A 221 8.28 -1.89 -17.87
CA SER A 221 7.62 -0.69 -17.34
C SER A 221 6.15 -0.66 -17.75
N LEU A 222 5.32 0.04 -16.97
CA LEU A 222 3.92 0.33 -17.32
C LEU A 222 3.62 1.80 -17.09
N LYS A 223 3.11 2.52 -18.07
CA LYS A 223 2.79 3.95 -17.96
C LYS A 223 1.40 4.17 -17.36
N ILE A 224 1.21 3.79 -16.09
CA ILE A 224 -0.11 3.86 -15.44
C ILE A 224 -0.17 4.85 -14.26
N GLY A 225 0.98 5.38 -13.85
CA GLY A 225 1.08 6.44 -12.85
C GLY A 225 0.93 7.86 -13.40
N PHE A 226 1.09 8.83 -12.51
CA PHE A 226 1.03 10.25 -12.82
C PHE A 226 2.05 10.62 -13.90
N LYS A 227 1.58 11.26 -14.98
CA LYS A 227 2.39 11.60 -16.17
C LYS A 227 3.16 10.41 -16.76
N GLY A 228 2.57 9.21 -16.71
CA GLY A 228 3.17 8.00 -17.28
C GLY A 228 4.30 7.40 -16.43
N ALA A 229 4.42 7.81 -15.16
CA ALA A 229 5.38 7.19 -14.25
C ALA A 229 5.07 5.69 -14.06
N SER A 230 6.12 4.87 -14.08
CA SER A 230 5.99 3.43 -13.90
C SER A 230 5.69 3.06 -12.45
N PRO A 231 4.88 2.01 -12.20
CA PRO A 231 4.83 1.37 -10.90
C PRO A 231 6.21 0.91 -10.45
N GLU A 232 6.42 0.96 -9.14
CA GLU A 232 7.57 0.37 -8.46
C GLU A 232 7.11 -0.81 -7.62
N ALA A 233 7.63 -2.00 -7.93
CA ALA A 233 7.35 -3.21 -7.18
C ALA A 233 8.48 -3.48 -6.18
N ARG A 234 8.14 -3.56 -4.90
CA ARG A 234 9.09 -3.72 -3.79
C ARG A 234 8.72 -4.95 -2.99
N LYS A 235 9.71 -5.76 -2.63
CA LYS A 235 9.53 -6.83 -1.65
C LYS A 235 9.10 -6.22 -0.32
N ALA A 236 8.02 -6.74 0.24
CA ALA A 236 7.48 -6.29 1.52
C ALA A 236 6.89 -7.46 2.30
N PHE A 237 6.94 -7.38 3.62
CA PHE A 237 6.15 -8.26 4.47
C PHE A 237 4.78 -7.61 4.66
N ILE A 238 3.80 -8.04 3.87
CA ILE A 238 2.44 -7.52 3.90
C ILE A 238 1.56 -8.44 4.76
N GLY A 239 0.71 -7.85 5.60
CA GLY A 239 -0.29 -8.59 6.36
C GLY A 239 0.24 -9.50 7.49
N ARG A 240 -0.66 -10.36 7.99
CA ARG A 240 -0.49 -11.18 9.22
C ARG A 240 0.41 -12.41 9.06
N ALA A 241 0.72 -12.81 7.82
CA ALA A 241 1.36 -14.10 7.54
C ALA A 241 2.90 -14.09 7.49
N ARG A 242 3.55 -12.91 7.62
CA ARG A 242 5.02 -12.76 7.40
C ARG A 242 5.51 -13.45 6.12
N LYS A 243 4.66 -13.59 5.10
CA LYS A 243 5.05 -14.10 3.79
C LYS A 243 5.62 -12.93 2.99
N GLU A 244 6.73 -13.18 2.30
CA GLU A 244 7.26 -12.24 1.33
C GLU A 244 6.16 -11.97 0.28
N SER A 245 5.78 -10.71 0.15
CA SER A 245 4.73 -10.23 -0.74
C SER A 245 5.25 -9.02 -1.51
N LEU A 246 4.50 -8.60 -2.53
CA LEU A 246 4.85 -7.49 -3.39
C LEU A 246 4.08 -6.26 -2.97
N ARG A 247 4.78 -5.21 -2.53
CA ARG A 247 4.20 -3.88 -2.42
C ARG A 247 4.39 -3.16 -3.75
N VAL A 248 3.30 -2.76 -4.39
CA VAL A 248 3.34 -1.97 -5.61
C VAL A 248 2.98 -0.53 -5.30
N ILE A 249 3.85 0.40 -5.69
CA ILE A 249 3.64 1.84 -5.57
C ILE A 249 3.42 2.39 -6.96
N ILE A 250 2.25 2.98 -7.21
CA ILE A 250 1.95 3.64 -8.48
C ILE A 250 1.91 5.14 -8.23
N PRO A 251 2.90 5.94 -8.69
CA PRO A 251 2.94 7.37 -8.41
C PRO A 251 1.61 8.05 -8.76
N GLY A 252 0.97 8.71 -7.79
CA GLY A 252 -0.33 9.37 -7.96
C GLY A 252 -1.59 8.50 -7.94
N ARG A 253 -1.49 7.18 -7.82
CA ARG A 253 -2.63 6.25 -7.71
C ARG A 253 -2.50 5.43 -6.43
N ASN A 254 -3.60 5.09 -5.78
CA ASN A 254 -3.56 4.11 -4.69
C ASN A 254 -3.73 2.72 -5.29
N TYR A 255 -2.70 1.88 -5.22
CA TYR A 255 -2.80 0.50 -5.64
C TYR A 255 -3.35 -0.38 -4.52
N VAL A 256 -4.30 -1.26 -4.83
CA VAL A 256 -4.90 -2.18 -3.87
C VAL A 256 -4.89 -3.61 -4.41
N ASP A 257 -4.28 -4.52 -3.67
CA ASP A 257 -4.48 -5.95 -3.83
C ASP A 257 -5.72 -6.40 -3.02
N LEU A 258 -6.80 -6.75 -3.72
CA LEU A 258 -8.06 -7.13 -3.10
C LEU A 258 -7.96 -8.48 -2.37
N LEU A 259 -7.11 -9.40 -2.83
CA LEU A 259 -6.88 -10.67 -2.16
C LEU A 259 -6.30 -10.46 -0.76
N SER A 260 -5.40 -9.49 -0.61
CA SER A 260 -4.86 -9.08 0.69
C SER A 260 -5.95 -8.55 1.64
N LEU A 261 -6.93 -7.80 1.11
CA LEU A 261 -8.08 -7.34 1.90
C LEU A 261 -9.03 -8.48 2.29
N VAL A 262 -9.30 -9.41 1.38
CA VAL A 262 -10.06 -10.64 1.67
C VAL A 262 -9.39 -11.46 2.78
N MET A 263 -8.07 -11.69 2.68
CA MET A 263 -7.29 -12.35 3.75
C MET A 263 -7.31 -11.55 5.08
N GLY A 264 -7.51 -10.24 4.98
CA GLY A 264 -7.72 -9.32 6.09
C GLY A 264 -9.10 -9.43 6.75
N HIS A 265 -10.09 -9.91 6.01
CA HIS A 265 -11.50 -9.85 6.39
C HIS A 265 -11.83 -10.84 7.53
N PRO A 266 -12.68 -10.45 8.52
CA PRO A 266 -13.10 -11.33 9.60
C PRO A 266 -13.81 -12.59 9.11
N GLN A 267 -14.73 -12.43 8.15
CA GLN A 267 -15.58 -13.51 7.65
C GLN A 267 -14.88 -14.44 6.64
N ARG A 268 -13.61 -14.19 6.28
CA ARG A 268 -12.91 -15.04 5.29
C ARG A 268 -12.87 -16.52 5.67
N ARG A 269 -12.98 -16.84 6.97
CA ARG A 269 -12.91 -18.21 7.50
C ARG A 269 -14.20 -18.99 7.22
N GLU A 270 -15.25 -18.31 6.81
CA GLU A 270 -16.53 -18.90 6.39
C GLU A 270 -16.51 -19.31 4.92
N ALA A 271 -15.49 -18.90 4.15
CA ALA A 271 -15.30 -19.29 2.76
C ALA A 271 -14.35 -20.50 2.66
N ASP A 272 -14.70 -21.45 1.80
CA ASP A 272 -13.92 -22.68 1.57
C ASP A 272 -12.66 -22.44 0.73
N SER A 273 -12.62 -21.31 0.01
CA SER A 273 -11.59 -20.97 -0.96
C SER A 273 -11.36 -19.46 -0.99
N LEU A 274 -10.16 -19.03 -1.41
CA LEU A 274 -9.79 -17.62 -1.58
C LEU A 274 -9.75 -17.19 -3.06
N LYS A 275 -10.19 -18.06 -3.97
CA LYS A 275 -10.29 -17.69 -5.39
C LYS A 275 -11.35 -16.62 -5.60
N LEU A 276 -11.21 -15.87 -6.70
CA LEU A 276 -12.06 -14.72 -6.98
C LEU A 276 -13.53 -15.13 -7.09
N GLU A 277 -13.82 -16.17 -7.87
CA GLU A 277 -15.16 -16.66 -8.12
C GLU A 277 -15.88 -17.08 -6.84
N ASP A 278 -15.16 -17.76 -5.94
CA ASP A 278 -15.71 -18.25 -4.67
C ASP A 278 -15.98 -17.09 -3.72
N MET A 279 -15.06 -16.11 -3.67
CA MET A 279 -15.22 -14.94 -2.80
C MET A 279 -16.28 -13.97 -3.33
N ALA A 280 -16.38 -13.80 -4.65
CA ALA A 280 -17.43 -13.01 -5.28
C ALA A 280 -18.81 -13.61 -5.01
N ALA A 281 -18.95 -14.94 -5.11
CA ALA A 281 -20.17 -15.64 -4.73
C ALA A 281 -20.47 -15.50 -3.23
N PHE A 282 -19.48 -15.70 -2.36
CA PHE A 282 -19.61 -15.57 -0.91
C PHE A 282 -20.13 -14.18 -0.49
N PHE A 283 -19.60 -13.12 -1.10
CA PHE A 283 -20.02 -11.75 -0.82
C PHE A 283 -21.25 -11.29 -1.62
N GLY A 284 -21.85 -12.16 -2.44
CA GLY A 284 -23.07 -11.86 -3.20
C GLY A 284 -22.88 -10.85 -4.33
N VAL A 285 -21.67 -10.76 -4.89
CA VAL A 285 -21.32 -9.84 -6.01
C VAL A 285 -21.00 -10.57 -7.30
N SER A 286 -21.13 -11.89 -7.34
CA SER A 286 -20.94 -12.67 -8.56
C SER A 286 -22.04 -12.38 -9.57
N SER A 287 -21.64 -12.13 -10.82
CA SER A 287 -22.52 -11.88 -11.95
C SER A 287 -22.01 -12.56 -13.23
N ARG A 288 -21.32 -13.69 -13.07
CA ARG A 288 -20.67 -14.42 -14.16
C ARG A 288 -21.63 -14.80 -15.29
N ARG A 289 -21.21 -14.47 -16.52
CA ARG A 289 -21.82 -14.88 -17.78
C ARG A 289 -21.27 -16.21 -18.26
N VAL A 290 -20.02 -16.51 -17.91
CA VAL A 290 -19.36 -17.79 -18.21
C VAL A 290 -18.87 -18.48 -16.93
N LYS A 291 -18.80 -19.82 -16.97
CA LYS A 291 -18.25 -20.59 -15.86
C LYS A 291 -16.77 -20.22 -15.63
N PRO A 292 -16.25 -20.41 -14.40
CA PRO A 292 -14.82 -20.35 -14.16
C PRO A 292 -14.03 -21.25 -15.11
N LEU A 293 -12.96 -20.69 -15.69
CA LEU A 293 -12.10 -21.41 -16.64
C LEU A 293 -10.85 -21.90 -15.93
N MET A 294 -10.47 -23.15 -16.20
CA MET A 294 -9.17 -23.66 -15.79
C MET A 294 -8.08 -23.12 -16.72
N ALA A 295 -6.84 -23.03 -16.22
CA ALA A 295 -5.69 -22.54 -16.97
C ALA A 295 -5.56 -23.19 -18.37
N ASP A 296 -5.59 -24.53 -18.44
CA ASP A 296 -5.51 -25.25 -19.72
C ASP A 296 -6.72 -25.03 -20.64
N GLU A 297 -7.89 -24.69 -20.09
CA GLU A 297 -9.08 -24.35 -20.88
C GLU A 297 -8.89 -23.00 -21.60
N ILE A 298 -8.27 -22.02 -20.94
CA ILE A 298 -7.96 -20.70 -21.54
C ILE A 298 -7.13 -20.87 -22.81
N VAL A 299 -6.08 -21.70 -22.78
CA VAL A 299 -5.21 -21.96 -23.95
C VAL A 299 -5.97 -22.60 -25.10
N ARG A 300 -6.90 -23.51 -24.81
CA ARG A 300 -7.72 -24.20 -25.82
C ARG A 300 -8.81 -23.30 -26.38
N LEU A 301 -9.49 -22.54 -25.52
CA LEU A 301 -10.56 -21.63 -25.89
C LEU A 301 -10.02 -20.44 -26.67
N TRP A 302 -8.87 -19.89 -26.31
CA TRP A 302 -8.26 -18.79 -27.07
C TRP A 302 -8.09 -19.10 -28.56
N LYS A 303 -7.76 -20.35 -28.91
CA LYS A 303 -7.58 -20.77 -30.31
C LYS A 303 -8.88 -20.91 -31.09
N ASN A 304 -9.97 -21.27 -30.42
CA ASN A 304 -11.20 -21.72 -31.08
C ASN A 304 -12.39 -20.79 -30.83
N ARG A 305 -12.42 -20.16 -29.66
CA ARG A 305 -13.51 -19.36 -29.08
C ARG A 305 -12.95 -18.24 -28.17
N PRO A 306 -12.13 -17.32 -28.71
CA PRO A 306 -11.52 -16.24 -27.91
C PRO A 306 -12.56 -15.38 -27.19
N GLU A 307 -13.77 -15.26 -27.74
CA GLU A 307 -14.88 -14.51 -27.13
C GLU A 307 -15.27 -15.02 -25.73
N VAL A 308 -15.08 -16.32 -25.47
CA VAL A 308 -15.35 -16.93 -24.17
C VAL A 308 -14.29 -16.53 -23.14
N VAL A 309 -13.02 -16.46 -23.57
CA VAL A 309 -11.90 -16.01 -22.71
C VAL A 309 -12.03 -14.52 -22.41
N GLU A 310 -12.41 -13.71 -23.40
CA GLU A 310 -12.68 -12.29 -23.20
C GLU A 310 -13.83 -12.06 -22.22
N THR A 311 -14.94 -12.79 -22.38
CA THR A 311 -16.08 -12.71 -21.44
C THR A 311 -15.67 -13.15 -20.03
N TYR A 312 -14.83 -14.18 -19.90
CA TYR A 312 -14.29 -14.63 -18.62
C TYR A 312 -13.45 -13.54 -17.94
N CYS A 313 -12.48 -12.96 -18.64
CA CYS A 313 -11.63 -11.89 -18.10
C CYS A 313 -12.46 -10.65 -17.70
N GLU A 314 -13.48 -10.32 -18.50
CA GLU A 314 -14.43 -9.25 -18.15
C GLU A 314 -15.25 -9.55 -16.89
N ASP A 315 -15.70 -10.80 -16.71
CA ASP A 315 -16.41 -11.23 -15.50
C ASP A 315 -15.49 -11.13 -14.29
N ASP A 316 -14.23 -11.56 -14.39
CA ASP A 316 -13.23 -11.48 -13.31
C ASP A 316 -13.00 -10.02 -12.89
N ALA A 317 -12.79 -9.11 -13.85
CA ALA A 317 -12.65 -7.69 -13.55
C ALA A 317 -13.91 -7.10 -12.88
N ALA A 318 -15.11 -7.50 -13.32
CA ALA A 318 -16.39 -7.05 -12.76
C ALA A 318 -16.61 -7.56 -11.33
N GLU A 319 -16.38 -8.85 -11.08
CA GLU A 319 -16.49 -9.47 -9.76
C GLU A 319 -15.49 -8.85 -8.77
N ALA A 320 -14.25 -8.63 -9.21
CA ALA A 320 -13.24 -7.94 -8.40
C ALA A 320 -13.65 -6.49 -8.09
N TYR A 321 -14.29 -5.77 -9.03
CA TYR A 321 -14.88 -4.46 -8.76
C TYR A 321 -15.99 -4.51 -7.72
N GLY A 322 -16.87 -5.51 -7.79
CA GLY A 322 -17.92 -5.76 -6.79
C GLY A 322 -17.32 -5.99 -5.40
N LEU A 323 -16.27 -6.79 -5.29
CA LEU A 323 -15.54 -6.97 -4.03
C LEU A 323 -14.91 -5.67 -3.53
N ALA A 324 -14.32 -4.87 -4.42
CA ALA A 324 -13.76 -3.57 -4.07
C ALA A 324 -14.83 -2.61 -3.51
N ASN A 325 -16.05 -2.62 -4.07
CA ASN A 325 -17.19 -1.85 -3.57
C ASN A 325 -17.56 -2.22 -2.12
N ILE A 326 -17.36 -3.47 -1.71
CA ILE A 326 -17.61 -3.93 -0.33
C ILE A 326 -16.44 -3.61 0.60
N LEU A 327 -15.21 -3.86 0.15
CA LEU A 327 -14.02 -3.87 1.02
C LEU A 327 -13.39 -2.47 1.21
N LEU A 328 -13.38 -1.63 0.18
CA LEU A 328 -12.69 -0.33 0.23
C LEU A 328 -13.35 0.76 1.09
N PRO A 329 -14.69 0.81 1.28
CA PRO A 329 -15.29 1.87 2.08
C PRO A 329 -14.69 2.00 3.49
N VAL A 330 -14.44 0.88 4.19
CA VAL A 330 -13.85 0.92 5.54
C VAL A 330 -12.39 1.37 5.50
N GLU A 331 -11.63 0.94 4.50
CA GLU A 331 -10.22 1.29 4.35
C GLU A 331 -10.03 2.78 3.98
N LEU A 332 -10.96 3.37 3.21
CA LEU A 332 -11.00 4.81 2.96
C LEU A 332 -11.26 5.62 4.23
N GLN A 333 -12.14 5.16 5.12
CA GLN A 333 -12.34 5.82 6.41
C GLN A 333 -11.06 5.74 7.26
N LEU A 334 -10.40 4.58 7.28
CA LEU A 334 -9.12 4.41 7.97
C LEU A 334 -8.03 5.32 7.38
N SER A 335 -7.94 5.48 6.06
CA SER A 335 -7.02 6.42 5.40
C SER A 335 -7.19 7.86 5.92
N ARG A 336 -8.44 8.32 6.06
CA ARG A 336 -8.75 9.65 6.63
C ARG A 336 -8.37 9.76 8.10
N MET A 337 -8.70 8.74 8.89
CA MET A 337 -8.46 8.73 10.34
C MET A 337 -6.97 8.64 10.69
N LEU A 338 -6.21 7.89 9.89
CA LEU A 338 -4.81 7.58 10.15
C LEU A 338 -3.84 8.54 9.47
N LEU A 339 -4.36 9.50 8.70
CA LEU A 339 -3.57 10.50 7.98
C LEU A 339 -2.52 9.83 7.09
N LEU A 340 -2.94 8.79 6.37
CA LEU A 340 -2.09 8.03 5.46
C LEU A 340 -2.84 7.75 4.15
N PRO A 341 -2.12 7.67 3.02
CA PRO A 341 -2.69 7.21 1.75
C PRO A 341 -3.35 5.83 1.87
N LEU A 342 -4.28 5.51 0.97
CA LEU A 342 -5.03 4.26 1.03
C LEU A 342 -4.11 3.04 0.82
N ASP A 343 -3.15 3.11 -0.10
CA ASP A 343 -2.20 2.03 -0.37
C ASP A 343 -1.28 1.71 0.84
N GLU A 344 -0.98 2.70 1.67
CA GLU A 344 -0.31 2.48 2.97
C GLU A 344 -1.26 1.77 3.95
N VAL A 345 -2.51 2.22 4.05
CA VAL A 345 -3.48 1.63 5.00
C VAL A 345 -3.76 0.16 4.71
N VAL A 346 -4.01 -0.20 3.44
CA VAL A 346 -4.38 -1.57 3.06
C VAL A 346 -3.24 -2.58 3.21
N THR A 347 -1.98 -2.11 3.27
CA THR A 347 -0.81 -3.00 3.44
C THR A 347 -0.37 -3.17 4.89
N MET A 348 -0.80 -2.26 5.78
CA MET A 348 -0.46 -2.31 7.20
C MET A 348 -1.23 -3.39 7.96
N SER A 349 -0.58 -4.01 8.95
CA SER A 349 -1.28 -4.88 9.90
C SER A 349 -2.25 -4.08 10.78
N ARG A 350 -3.33 -4.71 11.26
CA ARG A 350 -4.27 -4.07 12.19
C ARG A 350 -3.59 -3.53 13.47
N TYR A 351 -2.56 -4.23 13.96
CA TYR A 351 -1.73 -3.74 15.07
C TYR A 351 -1.01 -2.43 14.70
N ALA A 352 -0.41 -2.34 13.52
CA ALA A 352 0.27 -1.14 13.06
C ALA A 352 -0.71 0.04 12.84
N LEU A 353 -1.92 -0.23 12.33
CA LEU A 353 -2.98 0.79 12.22
C LEU A 353 -3.40 1.31 13.60
N MET A 354 -3.55 0.42 14.59
CA MET A 354 -3.84 0.81 15.98
C MET A 354 -2.72 1.66 16.57
N LEU A 355 -1.46 1.24 16.42
CA LEU A 355 -0.31 2.04 16.85
C LEU A 355 -0.30 3.42 16.18
N ARG A 356 -0.59 3.49 14.87
CA ARG A 356 -0.68 4.76 14.15
C ARG A 356 -1.76 5.67 14.75
N LEU A 357 -2.93 5.13 15.08
CA LEU A 357 -3.98 5.89 15.75
C LEU A 357 -3.53 6.40 17.12
N ILE A 358 -2.92 5.54 17.94
CA ILE A 358 -2.37 5.93 19.25
C ILE A 358 -1.35 7.05 19.09
N THR A 359 -0.45 6.95 18.12
CA THR A 359 0.55 7.98 17.81
C THR A 359 -0.08 9.32 17.46
N ILE A 360 -1.13 9.33 16.63
CA ILE A 360 -1.86 10.56 16.30
C ILE A 360 -2.47 11.18 17.56
N ARG A 361 -3.11 10.37 18.41
CA ARG A 361 -3.75 10.81 19.66
C ARG A 361 -2.75 11.26 20.73
N ALA A 362 -1.55 10.70 20.75
CA ALA A 362 -0.47 11.12 21.62
C ALA A 362 0.06 12.49 21.19
N HIS A 363 0.37 12.65 19.90
CA HIS A 363 0.85 13.93 19.36
C HIS A 363 -0.19 15.05 19.44
N GLU A 364 -1.50 14.74 19.36
CA GLU A 364 -2.59 15.68 19.68
C GLU A 364 -2.52 16.26 21.10
N ARG A 365 -1.92 15.52 22.03
CA ARG A 365 -1.76 15.91 23.43
C ARG A 365 -0.34 16.39 23.76
N GLY A 366 0.52 16.55 22.76
CA GLY A 366 1.93 16.89 22.96
C GLY A 366 2.77 15.78 23.60
N ILE A 367 2.34 14.52 23.47
CA ILE A 367 3.01 13.33 24.03
C ILE A 367 3.86 12.68 22.93
N ALA A 368 5.15 12.46 23.21
CA ALA A 368 6.04 11.69 22.35
C ALA A 368 5.82 10.18 22.52
N VAL A 369 5.97 9.42 21.45
CA VAL A 369 5.72 7.98 21.45
C VAL A 369 7.04 7.23 21.57
N PRO A 370 7.21 6.36 22.59
CA PRO A 370 8.45 5.60 22.75
C PRO A 370 8.61 4.57 21.64
N VAL A 371 9.86 4.36 21.24
CA VAL A 371 10.25 3.25 20.37
C VAL A 371 10.60 2.07 21.26
N LEU A 372 9.79 1.02 21.19
CA LEU A 372 9.94 -0.14 22.05
C LEU A 372 10.72 -1.26 21.33
N PRO A 373 11.60 -1.99 22.03
CA PRO A 373 12.20 -3.21 21.47
C PRO A 373 11.11 -4.25 21.19
N ARG A 374 11.31 -5.09 20.18
CA ARG A 374 10.50 -6.30 20.02
C ARG A 374 10.72 -7.21 21.23
N GLN A 375 9.65 -7.46 21.98
CA GLN A 375 9.63 -8.47 23.03
C GLN A 375 9.29 -9.84 22.45
N ALA A 376 9.78 -10.90 23.12
CA ALA A 376 9.34 -12.26 22.82
C ALA A 376 7.84 -12.39 23.12
N HIS A 377 7.16 -13.33 22.46
CA HIS A 377 5.79 -13.65 22.81
C HIS A 377 5.77 -14.25 24.21
N GLU A 378 5.18 -13.54 25.17
CA GLU A 378 4.85 -14.07 26.48
C GLU A 378 3.42 -14.62 26.44
N HIS A 379 3.22 -15.79 27.01
CA HIS A 379 1.89 -16.34 27.21
C HIS A 379 1.21 -15.59 28.36
N TYR A 380 -0.06 -15.27 28.18
CA TYR A 380 -0.93 -14.71 29.20
C TYR A 380 -2.28 -15.43 29.16
N GLU A 381 -2.95 -15.52 30.30
CA GLU A 381 -4.32 -16.05 30.37
C GLU A 381 -5.28 -15.09 29.66
N GLY A 382 -6.13 -15.64 28.79
CA GLY A 382 -7.02 -14.91 27.90
C GLY A 382 -8.45 -14.80 28.37
#